data_AF-A0A945SUR6-F1
#
_entry.id   AF-A0A945SUR6-F1
#
_cell.length_a   1.000
_cell.length_b   1.000
_cell.length_c   1.000
_cell.angle_alpha   90.00
_cell.angle_beta   90.00
_cell.angle_gamma   90.00
#
_symmetry.space_group_name_H-M   'P 1'
#
loop_
_entity.id
_entity.type
_entity.pdbx_description
1 polymer ?
#
loop_
_entity_poly.entity_id
_entity_poly.type
_entity_poly.pdbx_seq_one_letter_code
_entity_poly.pdbx_strand_id
1 'polypeptide(L)'
;MGLIEDILIRNALAITLDSENTIHQSADVLISGGEIIDVGQSIARPPGFTGRVIDAHGMLLIPGLINAHTHSPANHTHGSGDRQSHPAFMWM
;
A
#
# COMPACT_ATOMS: atom_id res chain seq x y z
N MET A 1 19.11 -2.70 13.80
CA MET A 1 17.94 -3.28 13.10
C MET A 1 16.72 -2.61 13.69
N GLY A 2 16.03 -1.72 12.97
CA GLY A 2 14.81 -1.09 13.49
C GLY A 2 13.74 -2.17 13.67
N LEU A 3 13.08 -2.20 14.83
CA LEU A 3 11.94 -3.10 15.05
C LEU A 3 10.83 -2.69 14.08
N ILE A 4 10.25 -3.67 13.38
CA ILE A 4 9.08 -3.43 12.54
C ILE A 4 7.91 -3.13 13.47
N GLU A 5 7.33 -1.95 13.35
CA GLU A 5 6.20 -1.50 14.18
C GLU A 5 4.93 -2.27 13.79
N ASP A 6 4.18 -2.74 14.78
CA ASP A 6 2.83 -3.30 14.57
C ASP A 6 1.83 -2.18 14.24
N ILE A 7 0.87 -2.44 13.36
CA ILE A 7 -0.11 -1.45 12.92
C ILE A 7 -1.50 -2.07 12.92
N LEU A 8 -2.48 -1.37 13.49
CA LEU A 8 -3.90 -1.70 13.35
C LEU A 8 -4.60 -0.57 12.57
N ILE A 9 -4.98 -0.85 11.34
CA ILE A 9 -5.83 0.04 10.53
C ILE A 9 -7.28 -0.31 10.85
N ARG A 10 -8.15 0.69 11.02
CA ARG A 10 -9.56 0.49 11.41
C ARG A 10 -10.54 1.22 10.51
N ASN A 11 -11.75 0.67 10.41
CA ASN A 11 -12.91 1.31 9.75
C ASN A 11 -12.71 1.65 8.27
N ALA A 12 -11.80 0.96 7.56
CA ALA A 12 -11.55 1.21 6.14
C ALA A 12 -12.62 0.55 5.27
N LEU A 13 -12.97 1.19 4.15
CA LEU A 13 -13.51 0.45 3.00
C LEU A 13 -12.36 -0.35 2.40
N ALA A 14 -12.39 -1.67 2.44
CA ALA A 14 -11.26 -2.50 2.00
C ALA A 14 -11.60 -3.37 0.79
N ILE A 15 -10.74 -3.34 -0.23
CA ILE A 15 -10.80 -4.24 -1.39
C ILE A 15 -9.55 -5.11 -1.33
N THR A 16 -9.71 -6.41 -1.09
CA THR A 16 -8.58 -7.33 -0.83
C THR A 16 -7.96 -7.91 -2.10
N LEU A 17 -8.73 -7.94 -3.20
CA LEU A 17 -8.35 -8.61 -4.45
C LEU A 17 -8.02 -10.11 -4.25
N ASP A 18 -8.71 -10.77 -3.31
CA ASP A 18 -8.71 -12.22 -3.18
C ASP A 18 -9.46 -12.90 -4.35
N SER A 19 -9.47 -14.25 -4.37
CA SER A 19 -10.12 -15.02 -5.45
C SER A 19 -11.62 -14.72 -5.61
N GLU A 20 -12.26 -14.27 -4.54
CA GLU A 20 -13.69 -13.98 -4.49
C GLU A 20 -14.00 -12.51 -4.81
N ASN A 21 -12.98 -11.68 -5.06
CA ASN A 21 -13.09 -10.23 -5.21
C ASN A 21 -13.81 -9.57 -4.02
N THR A 22 -13.44 -9.97 -2.79
CA THR A 22 -14.11 -9.46 -1.58
C THR A 22 -13.97 -7.94 -1.43
N ILE A 23 -15.09 -7.30 -1.12
CA ILE A 23 -15.17 -5.88 -0.75
C ILE A 23 -15.78 -5.79 0.66
N HIS A 24 -14.97 -5.37 1.63
CA HIS A 24 -15.44 -5.11 2.98
C HIS A 24 -15.89 -3.65 3.10
N GLN A 25 -17.19 -3.45 3.34
CA GLN A 25 -17.76 -2.10 3.55
C GLN A 25 -17.17 -1.36 4.75
N SER A 26 -16.67 -2.12 5.73
CA SER A 26 -15.87 -1.65 6.85
C SER A 26 -14.98 -2.80 7.30
N ALA A 27 -13.68 -2.57 7.40
CA ALA A 27 -12.69 -3.53 7.86
C ALA A 27 -11.59 -2.89 8.72
N ASP A 28 -11.11 -3.71 9.63
CA ASP A 28 -9.87 -3.56 10.36
C ASP A 28 -8.82 -4.48 9.70
N VAL A 29 -7.57 -4.03 9.66
CA VAL A 29 -6.41 -4.80 9.18
C VAL A 29 -5.31 -4.72 10.23
N LEU A 30 -4.90 -5.87 10.75
CA LEU A 30 -3.83 -5.97 11.73
C LEU A 30 -2.55 -6.45 11.05
N ILE A 31 -1.49 -5.67 11.23
CA ILE A 31 -0.15 -5.91 10.70
C ILE A 31 0.78 -6.12 11.89
N SER A 32 1.52 -7.22 11.90
CA SER A 32 2.55 -7.48 12.91
C SER A 32 3.79 -8.05 12.26
N GLY A 33 4.97 -7.59 12.71
CA GLY A 33 6.26 -8.05 12.15
C GLY A 33 6.43 -7.84 10.65
N GLY A 34 5.66 -6.94 10.03
CA GLY A 34 5.68 -6.67 8.59
C GLY A 34 4.72 -7.51 7.76
N GLU A 35 3.91 -8.36 8.39
CA GLU A 35 2.93 -9.21 7.73
C GLU A 35 1.51 -8.85 8.15
N ILE A 36 0.54 -9.04 7.24
CA ILE A 36 -0.89 -8.95 7.56
C ILE A 36 -1.27 -10.24 8.28
N ILE A 37 -1.67 -10.12 9.55
CA ILE A 37 -2.01 -11.28 10.38
C ILE A 37 -3.52 -11.48 10.56
N ASP A 38 -4.32 -10.44 10.31
CA ASP A 38 -5.78 -10.53 10.38
C ASP A 38 -6.46 -9.42 9.54
N VAL A 39 -7.60 -9.75 8.94
CA VAL A 39 -8.46 -8.86 8.14
C VAL A 39 -9.92 -9.20 8.46
N GLY A 40 -10.68 -8.23 8.95
CA GLY A 40 -12.05 -8.49 9.38
C GLY A 40 -12.70 -7.28 10.01
N GLN A 41 -13.78 -7.48 10.75
CA GLN A 41 -14.45 -6.39 11.48
C GLN A 41 -14.16 -6.47 12.97
N SER A 42 -13.99 -5.31 13.60
CA SER A 42 -13.85 -5.20 15.06
C SER A 42 -12.69 -6.04 15.62
N ILE A 43 -11.54 -6.05 14.94
CA ILE A 43 -10.36 -6.79 15.39
C ILE A 43 -9.93 -6.25 16.76
N ALA A 44 -9.83 -7.14 17.74
CA ALA A 44 -9.36 -6.80 19.07
C ALA A 44 -7.86 -6.52 19.04
N ARG A 45 -7.41 -5.53 19.81
CA ARG A 45 -5.97 -5.32 20.00
C ARG A 45 -5.39 -6.53 20.73
N PRO A 46 -4.30 -7.14 20.24
CA PRO A 46 -3.60 -8.19 20.97
C PRO A 46 -3.19 -7.70 22.37
N PRO A 47 -3.13 -8.60 23.38
CA PRO A 47 -2.59 -8.25 24.68
C PRO A 47 -1.18 -7.66 24.57
N GLY A 48 -0.94 -6.50 25.19
CA GLY A 48 0.35 -5.82 25.11
C GLY A 48 0.63 -5.09 23.79
N PHE A 49 -0.38 -4.92 22.93
CA PHE A 49 -0.23 -4.13 21.70
C PHE A 49 0.19 -2.69 22.01
N THR A 50 1.38 -2.32 21.53
CA THR A 50 1.97 -0.97 21.63
C THR A 50 2.14 -0.31 20.27
N GLY A 51 1.66 -0.98 19.21
CA GLY A 51 1.72 -0.50 17.84
C GLY A 51 0.80 0.69 17.56
N ARG A 52 0.91 1.22 16.35
CA ARG A 52 0.12 2.37 15.90
C ARG A 52 -1.29 1.94 15.50
N VAL A 53 -2.28 2.76 15.85
CA VAL A 53 -3.65 2.60 15.38
C VAL A 53 -3.97 3.72 14.40
N ILE A 54 -4.49 3.35 13.23
CA ILE A 54 -4.88 4.27 12.16
C ILE A 54 -6.39 4.16 11.99
N ASP A 55 -7.13 5.24 12.22
CA ASP A 55 -8.55 5.30 11.87
C ASP A 55 -8.69 5.74 10.41
N ALA A 56 -9.14 4.82 9.57
CA ALA A 56 -9.27 4.98 8.12
C ALA A 56 -10.75 5.13 7.70
N HIS A 57 -11.62 5.57 8.61
CA HIS A 57 -13.01 5.86 8.29
C HIS A 57 -13.13 6.82 7.09
N GLY A 58 -13.91 6.43 6.08
CA GLY A 58 -14.08 7.18 4.84
C GLY A 58 -12.90 7.08 3.86
N MET A 59 -11.90 6.26 4.16
CA MET A 59 -10.77 5.96 3.26
C MET A 59 -10.92 4.58 2.62
N LEU A 60 -10.27 4.42 1.46
CA LEU A 60 -10.15 3.17 0.74
C LEU A 60 -8.80 2.51 1.05
N LEU A 61 -8.84 1.25 1.47
CA LEU A 61 -7.68 0.38 1.62
C LEU A 61 -7.64 -0.62 0.45
N ILE A 62 -6.50 -0.65 -0.23
CA ILE A 62 -6.20 -1.59 -1.32
C ILE A 62 -4.80 -2.18 -1.12
N PRO A 63 -4.49 -3.34 -1.71
CA PRO A 63 -3.12 -3.77 -1.90
C PRO A 63 -2.28 -2.66 -2.55
N GLY A 64 -1.01 -2.57 -2.15
CA GLY A 64 -0.07 -1.65 -2.77
C GLY A 64 0.03 -1.91 -4.28
N LEU A 65 0.03 -0.84 -5.07
CA LEU A 65 0.13 -0.96 -6.53
C LEU A 65 1.50 -1.49 -6.93
N ILE A 66 1.51 -2.46 -7.86
CA ILE A 66 2.75 -3.00 -8.43
C ILE A 66 3.06 -2.22 -9.71
N ASN A 67 4.13 -1.43 -9.68
CA ASN A 67 4.68 -0.83 -10.89
C ASN A 67 5.62 -1.83 -11.58
N ALA A 68 5.08 -2.58 -12.55
CA ALA A 68 5.83 -3.64 -13.24
C ALA A 68 6.86 -3.12 -14.26
N HIS A 69 6.77 -1.86 -14.68
CA HIS A 69 7.66 -1.30 -15.68
C HIS A 69 7.75 0.22 -15.57
N THR A 70 8.96 0.73 -15.34
CA THR A 70 9.25 2.15 -15.35
C THR A 70 10.70 2.39 -15.75
N HIS A 71 10.97 3.56 -16.32
CA HIS A 71 12.31 4.10 -16.51
C HIS A 71 12.53 5.23 -15.51
N SER A 72 12.79 4.90 -14.25
CA SER A 72 12.88 5.88 -13.16
C SER A 72 13.77 7.11 -13.45
N PRO A 73 14.95 6.98 -14.11
CA PRO A 73 15.78 8.15 -14.47
C PRO A 73 15.08 9.13 -15.42
N ALA A 74 14.18 8.66 -16.28
CA ALA A 74 13.43 9.51 -17.22
C ALA A 74 12.49 10.50 -16.51
N ASN A 75 12.21 10.32 -15.21
CA ASN A 75 11.46 11.31 -14.43
C ASN A 75 12.16 12.68 -14.36
N HIS A 76 13.50 12.72 -14.44
CA HIS A 76 14.24 13.99 -14.47
C HIS A 76 14.00 14.80 -15.75
N THR A 77 13.55 14.14 -16.81
CA THR A 77 13.34 14.73 -18.13
C THR A 77 11.88 14.57 -18.59
N HIS A 78 10.95 14.43 -17.64
CA HIS A 78 9.53 14.24 -17.93
C HIS A 78 8.99 15.32 -18.89
N GLY A 79 8.32 14.90 -19.96
CA GLY A 79 7.76 15.80 -20.98
C GLY A 79 8.75 16.27 -22.06
N SER A 80 9.96 15.71 -22.13
CA SER A 80 10.95 16.05 -23.16
C SER A 80 11.11 15.01 -24.27
N GLY A 81 10.28 13.96 -24.29
CA GLY A 81 10.38 12.88 -25.29
C GLY A 81 10.20 13.36 -26.74
N ASP A 82 9.42 14.40 -26.97
CA ASP A 82 9.25 15.09 -28.26
C ASP A 82 10.38 16.08 -28.58
N ARG A 83 11.20 16.42 -27.58
CA ARG A 83 12.30 17.39 -27.67
C ARG A 83 13.67 16.74 -27.79
N GLN A 84 13.73 15.41 -27.77
CA GLN A 84 14.97 14.65 -27.87
C GLN A 84 15.00 13.85 -29.17
N SER A 85 16.18 13.76 -29.77
CA SER A 85 16.41 12.78 -30.82
C SER A 85 16.46 11.38 -30.22
N HIS A 86 16.11 10.34 -30.99
CA HIS A 86 16.19 8.95 -30.54
C HIS A 86 17.57 8.57 -29.95
N PRO A 87 18.71 9.01 -30.53
CA PRO A 87 20.01 8.82 -29.90
C PRO A 87 20.12 9.52 -28.53
N ALA A 88 19.68 10.77 -28.39
CA ALA A 88 19.75 11.47 -27.11
C ALA A 88 18.93 10.77 -26.01
N PHE A 89 17.78 10.19 -26.38
CA PHE A 89 16.95 9.39 -25.46
C PHE A 89 17.61 8.07 -25.03
N MET A 90 18.29 7.37 -25.95
CA MET A 90 18.90 6.07 -25.66
C MET A 90 20.17 6.14 -24.81
N TRP A 91 20.85 7.28 -24.78
CA TRP A 91 22.15 7.45 -24.12
C TRP A 91 22.10 8.30 -22.83
N MET A 92 20.90 8.53 -22.28
CA MET A 92 20.67 9.14 -20.96
C MET A 92 20.29 8.12 -19.88
#